data_AF-A0A930ETU9-F1
#
_entry.id   AF-A0A930ETU9-F1
#
_cell.length_a   1.000
_cell.length_b   1.000
_cell.length_c   1.000
_cell.angle_alpha   90.00
_cell.angle_beta   90.00
_cell.angle_gamma   90.00
#
_symmetry.space_group_name_H-M   'P 1'
#
loop_
_entity.id
_entity.type
_entity.pdbx_description
1 polymer ?
#
loop_
_entity_poly.entity_id
_entity_poly.type
_entity_poly.pdbx_seq_one_letter_code
_entity_poly.pdbx_strand_id
1 'polypeptide(L)'
;MGGQQRIYKQRIASTTTLAKVFRAMEMIAASRIGAARRAATEAGPYEKALTQAVAAVAVHTDIDHPLTEEREDTNRVAILVVASDRGMAGAYSATILRESEKLIADLREDGYEPVVYT
;
A
#
# COMPACT_ATOMS: atom_id res chain seq x y z
N MET A 1 46.97 -15.81 -15.40
CA MET A 1 45.92 -16.64 -14.75
C MET A 1 45.54 -16.18 -13.33
N GLY A 2 46.45 -15.68 -12.48
CA GLY A 2 46.11 -15.24 -11.10
C GLY A 2 45.18 -14.01 -10.97
N GLY A 3 45.18 -13.10 -11.95
CA GLY A 3 44.30 -11.92 -11.93
C GLY A 3 42.81 -12.25 -12.02
N GLN A 4 42.44 -13.24 -12.83
CA GLN A 4 41.04 -13.71 -12.95
C GLN A 4 40.58 -14.38 -11.65
N GLN A 5 41.44 -15.20 -11.02
CA GLN A 5 41.12 -15.85 -9.75
C GLN A 5 40.86 -14.84 -8.62
N ARG A 6 41.62 -13.73 -8.57
CA ARG A 6 41.40 -12.65 -7.60
C ARG A 6 40.03 -12.00 -7.77
N ILE A 7 39.62 -11.72 -9.01
CA ILE A 7 38.32 -11.13 -9.34
C ILE A 7 37.18 -12.07 -8.91
N TYR A 8 37.30 -13.37 -9.17
CA TYR A 8 36.29 -14.35 -8.75
C TYR A 8 36.16 -14.42 -7.22
N LYS A 9 37.29 -14.46 -6.49
CA LYS A 9 37.27 -14.44 -5.03
C LYS A 9 36.62 -13.16 -4.46
N GLN A 10 36.87 -12.01 -5.08
CA GLN A 10 36.24 -10.75 -4.68
C GLN A 10 34.72 -10.75 -4.92
N ARG A 11 34.26 -11.27 -6.06
CA ARG A 11 32.81 -11.43 -6.33
C ARG A 11 32.14 -12.37 -5.33
N ILE A 12 32.76 -13.52 -5.04
CA ILE A 12 32.24 -14.48 -4.05
C ILE A 12 32.09 -13.81 -2.68
N ALA A 13 33.11 -13.07 -2.23
CA ALA A 13 33.06 -12.35 -0.97
C ALA A 13 31.94 -11.30 -0.95
N SER A 14 31.79 -10.53 -2.03
CA SER A 14 30.72 -9.52 -2.16
C SER A 14 29.32 -10.15 -2.12
N THR A 15 29.07 -11.20 -2.91
CA THR A 15 27.78 -11.89 -2.93
C THR A 15 27.46 -12.54 -1.57
N THR A 16 28.47 -13.11 -0.91
CA THR A 16 28.29 -13.70 0.44
C THR A 16 27.91 -12.64 1.47
N THR A 17 28.51 -11.46 1.40
CA THR A 17 28.15 -10.34 2.28
C THR A 17 26.73 -9.85 2.00
N LEU A 18 26.36 -9.67 0.72
CA LEU A 18 25.00 -9.29 0.34
C LEU A 18 23.96 -10.31 0.80
N ALA A 19 24.25 -11.61 0.69
CA ALA A 19 23.35 -12.67 1.17
C ALA A 19 23.06 -12.56 2.68
N LYS A 20 24.07 -12.22 3.49
CA LYS A 20 23.88 -12.00 4.94
C LYS A 20 23.02 -10.76 5.22
N VAL A 21 23.24 -9.67 4.48
CA VAL A 21 22.46 -8.43 4.61
C VAL A 21 21.01 -8.67 4.25
N PHE A 22 20.72 -9.31 3.11
CA PHE A 22 19.36 -9.61 2.68
C PHE A 22 18.64 -10.56 3.64
N ARG A 23 19.34 -11.56 4.19
CA ARG A 23 18.76 -12.45 5.22
C ARG A 23 18.39 -11.70 6.49
N ALA A 24 19.20 -10.73 6.91
CA ALA A 24 18.85 -9.87 8.05
C ALA A 24 17.64 -8.98 7.73
N MET A 25 17.60 -8.38 6.54
CA MET A 25 16.44 -7.58 6.09
C MET A 25 15.16 -8.40 6.03
N GLU A 26 15.22 -9.64 5.54
CA GLU A 26 14.09 -10.57 5.50
C GLU A 26 13.53 -10.84 6.91
N MET A 27 14.41 -11.12 7.89
CA MET A 27 13.98 -11.32 9.28
C MET A 27 13.34 -10.06 9.90
N ILE A 28 13.89 -8.88 9.59
CA ILE A 28 13.31 -7.60 10.04
C ILE A 28 11.94 -7.38 9.40
N ALA A 29 11.81 -7.63 8.11
CA ALA A 29 10.54 -7.51 7.38
C ALA A 29 9.48 -8.47 7.94
N ALA A 30 9.84 -9.73 8.18
CA ALA A 30 8.94 -10.72 8.79
C ALA A 30 8.45 -10.27 10.17
N SER A 31 9.33 -9.72 11.00
CA SER A 31 8.97 -9.17 12.31
C SER A 31 8.01 -7.97 12.19
N ARG A 32 8.29 -7.04 11.28
CA ARG A 32 7.45 -5.86 11.04
C ARG A 32 6.08 -6.21 10.48
N ILE A 33 6.00 -7.14 9.53
CA ILE A 33 4.72 -7.64 8.98
C ILE A 33 3.91 -8.30 10.10
N GLY A 34 4.56 -9.12 10.95
CA GLY A 34 3.91 -9.72 12.11
C GLY A 34 3.36 -8.68 13.09
N ALA A 35 4.11 -7.61 13.36
CA ALA A 35 3.66 -6.51 14.21
C ALA A 35 2.49 -5.72 13.58
N ALA A 36 2.58 -5.37 12.30
CA ALA A 36 1.52 -4.67 11.58
C ALA A 36 0.22 -5.50 11.54
N ARG A 37 0.33 -6.82 11.31
CA ARG A 37 -0.83 -7.71 11.34
C ARG A 37 -1.48 -7.79 12.72
N ARG A 38 -0.68 -7.84 13.80
CA ARG A 38 -1.22 -7.80 15.17
C ARG A 38 -1.96 -6.50 15.44
N ALA A 39 -1.37 -5.36 15.11
CA ALA A 39 -2.01 -4.06 15.28
C ALA A 39 -3.35 -3.96 14.52
N ALA A 40 -3.40 -4.46 13.27
CA ALA A 40 -4.64 -4.51 12.50
C ALA A 40 -5.71 -5.41 13.16
N THR A 41 -5.34 -6.59 13.64
CA THR A 41 -6.28 -7.49 14.33
C THR A 41 -6.77 -6.92 15.66
N GLU A 42 -5.89 -6.26 16.42
CA GLU A 42 -6.21 -5.63 17.70
C GLU A 42 -7.17 -4.44 17.56
N ALA A 43 -7.17 -3.76 16.40
CA ALA A 43 -8.14 -2.74 16.07
C ALA A 43 -9.54 -3.29 15.72
N GLY A 44 -9.65 -4.60 15.44
CA GLY A 44 -10.89 -5.24 14.98
C GLY A 44 -12.11 -5.06 15.92
N PRO A 45 -11.99 -5.15 17.26
CA PRO A 45 -13.12 -4.88 18.15
C PRO A 45 -13.63 -3.44 18.05
N TYR A 46 -12.74 -2.46 17.91
CA TYR A 46 -13.11 -1.05 17.73
C TYR A 46 -13.82 -0.85 16.38
N GLU A 47 -13.27 -1.40 15.29
CA GLU A 47 -13.87 -1.35 13.96
C GLU A 47 -15.30 -1.91 13.97
N LYS A 48 -15.51 -3.06 14.62
CA LYS A 48 -16.84 -3.67 14.76
C LYS A 48 -17.80 -2.79 15.54
N ALA A 49 -17.38 -2.26 16.69
CA ALA A 49 -18.21 -1.38 17.50
C ALA A 49 -18.58 -0.09 16.75
N LEU A 50 -17.61 0.52 16.06
CA LEU A 50 -17.83 1.71 15.25
C LEU A 50 -18.82 1.43 14.11
N THR A 51 -18.65 0.31 13.40
CA THR A 51 -19.55 -0.09 12.31
C THR A 51 -20.97 -0.31 12.82
N GLN A 52 -21.14 -0.98 13.96
CA GLN A 52 -22.44 -1.19 14.59
C GLN A 52 -23.09 0.12 15.01
N ALA A 53 -22.33 1.05 15.57
CA ALA A 53 -22.84 2.36 15.97
C ALA A 53 -23.31 3.17 14.76
N VAL A 54 -22.50 3.25 13.69
CA VAL A 54 -22.84 3.96 12.45
C VAL A 54 -24.06 3.32 11.78
N ALA A 55 -24.12 1.99 11.71
CA ALA A 55 -25.27 1.28 11.15
C ALA A 55 -26.56 1.51 11.96
N ALA A 56 -26.46 1.53 13.30
CA ALA A 56 -27.61 1.85 14.15
C ALA A 56 -28.14 3.26 13.88
N VAL A 57 -27.26 4.26 13.70
CA VAL A 57 -27.68 5.63 13.35
C VAL A 57 -28.37 5.65 11.99
N ALA A 58 -27.80 4.98 10.98
CA ALA A 58 -28.34 4.92 9.63
C ALA A 58 -29.74 4.26 9.55
N VAL A 59 -30.06 3.30 10.43
CA VAL A 59 -31.38 2.65 10.45
C VAL A 59 -32.46 3.53 11.08
N HIS A 60 -32.10 4.39 12.03
CA HIS A 60 -33.08 5.12 12.84
C HIS A 60 -33.21 6.60 12.46
N THR A 61 -32.40 7.08 11.51
CA THR A 61 -32.39 8.49 11.11
C THR A 61 -32.17 8.61 9.61
N ASP A 62 -33.05 9.34 8.93
CA ASP A 62 -32.76 9.91 7.61
C ASP A 62 -31.93 11.18 7.83
N ILE A 63 -30.62 11.08 7.59
CA ILE A 63 -29.69 12.21 7.70
C ILE A 63 -29.19 12.56 6.30
N ASP A 64 -29.47 13.79 5.89
CA ASP A 64 -28.80 14.44 4.77
C ASP A 64 -27.38 14.84 5.21
N HIS A 65 -26.39 14.02 4.84
CA HIS A 65 -24.98 14.25 5.15
C HIS A 65 -24.15 14.30 3.87
N PRO A 66 -23.28 15.33 3.68
CA PRO A 66 -22.49 15.49 2.45
C PRO A 66 -21.53 14.34 2.10
N LEU A 67 -21.27 13.42 3.03
CA LEU A 67 -20.43 12.22 2.79
C LEU A 67 -21.23 10.98 2.40
N THR A 68 -22.55 11.02 2.51
CA THR A 68 -23.45 9.90 2.16
C THR A 68 -24.34 10.23 0.97
N GLU A 69 -24.35 11.48 0.52
CA GLU A 69 -25.02 11.94 -0.69
C GLU A 69 -24.08 11.90 -1.90
N GLU A 70 -24.65 11.56 -3.06
CA GLU A 70 -23.95 11.69 -4.33
C GLU A 70 -23.81 13.17 -4.70
N ARG A 71 -22.59 13.61 -5.03
CA ARG A 71 -22.34 14.98 -5.48
C ARG A 71 -22.42 15.07 -6.99
N GLU A 72 -23.40 15.82 -7.48
CA GLU A 72 -23.61 16.07 -8.91
C GLU A 72 -22.95 17.37 -9.40
N ASP A 73 -22.40 18.18 -8.50
CA ASP A 73 -21.87 19.52 -8.79
C ASP A 73 -20.40 19.52 -9.26
N THR A 74 -19.75 18.35 -9.31
CA THR A 74 -18.36 18.22 -9.78
C THR A 74 -18.07 16.84 -10.33
N ASN A 75 -17.26 16.80 -11.40
CA ASN A 75 -16.76 15.54 -11.96
C ASN A 75 -15.41 15.14 -11.34
N ARG A 76 -14.95 15.83 -10.29
CA ARG A 76 -13.64 15.59 -9.69
C ARG A 76 -13.66 14.38 -8.76
N VAL A 77 -12.73 13.46 -8.96
CA VAL A 77 -12.57 12.25 -8.13
C VAL A 77 -11.21 12.27 -7.47
N ALA A 78 -11.16 12.24 -6.14
CA ALA A 78 -9.91 12.13 -5.41
C ALA A 78 -9.42 10.68 -5.39
N ILE A 79 -8.17 10.45 -5.80
CA ILE A 79 -7.52 9.13 -5.76
C ILE A 79 -6.37 9.22 -4.77
N LEU A 80 -6.45 8.45 -3.69
CA LEU A 80 -5.35 8.30 -2.72
C LEU A 80 -4.52 7.06 -3.08
N VAL A 81 -3.26 7.27 -3.47
CA VAL A 81 -2.33 6.21 -3.84
C VAL A 81 -1.38 5.92 -2.69
N VAL A 82 -1.55 4.77 -2.04
CA VAL A 82 -0.69 4.34 -0.92
C VAL A 82 0.35 3.34 -1.43
N ALA A 83 1.60 3.80 -1.60
CA ALA A 83 2.74 2.98 -2.01
C ALA A 83 3.83 2.91 -0.92
N SER A 84 4.93 2.19 -1.18
CA SER A 84 6.00 2.06 -0.19
C SER A 84 6.88 3.31 -0.13
N ASP A 85 7.27 3.68 1.10
CA ASP A 85 8.26 4.69 1.43
C ASP A 85 9.71 4.24 1.18
N ARG A 86 9.94 2.93 0.94
CA ARG A 86 11.27 2.32 0.85
C ARG A 86 11.46 1.49 -0.42
N GLY A 87 12.71 1.45 -0.88
CA GLY A 87 13.14 0.51 -1.92
C GLY A 87 13.21 -0.94 -1.42
N MET A 88 13.53 -1.86 -2.34
CA MET A 88 13.66 -3.31 -2.08
C MET A 88 12.36 -4.01 -1.63
N ALA A 89 11.19 -3.40 -1.91
CA ALA A 89 9.86 -3.97 -1.67
C ALA A 89 9.35 -4.85 -2.83
N GLY A 90 10.25 -5.35 -3.68
CA GLY A 90 9.91 -6.14 -4.86
C GLY A 90 9.01 -5.36 -5.82
N ALA A 91 7.94 -6.01 -6.29
CA ALA A 91 6.98 -5.44 -7.25
C ALA A 91 5.90 -4.56 -6.61
N TYR A 92 5.90 -4.35 -5.29
CA TYR A 92 4.78 -3.70 -4.58
C TYR A 92 4.42 -2.32 -5.16
N SER A 93 5.34 -1.35 -5.13
CA SER A 93 5.05 0.00 -5.63
C SER A 93 4.74 0.01 -7.13
N ALA A 94 5.44 -0.82 -7.92
CA ALA A 94 5.18 -0.92 -9.36
C ALA A 94 3.80 -1.51 -9.68
N THR A 95 3.27 -2.42 -8.86
CA THR A 95 1.90 -2.94 -9.01
C THR A 95 0.88 -1.89 -8.58
N ILE A 96 1.06 -1.23 -7.43
CA ILE A 96 0.15 -0.16 -6.98
C ILE A 96 0.04 0.96 -8.01
N LEU A 97 1.17 1.42 -8.57
CA LEU A 97 1.17 2.47 -9.58
C LEU A 97 0.46 2.04 -10.87
N ARG A 98 0.65 0.81 -11.33
CA ARG A 98 -0.05 0.29 -12.52
C ARG A 98 -1.57 0.21 -12.31
N GLU A 99 -2.02 -0.28 -11.17
CA GLU A 99 -3.46 -0.31 -10.85
C GLU A 99 -4.02 1.11 -10.70
N SER A 100 -3.25 2.04 -10.14
CA SER A 100 -3.65 3.45 -10.02
C SER A 100 -3.77 4.11 -11.40
N GLU A 101 -2.82 3.86 -12.30
CA GLU A 101 -2.88 4.35 -13.69
C GLU A 101 -4.10 3.79 -14.44
N LYS A 102 -4.40 2.50 -14.24
CA LYS A 102 -5.60 1.88 -14.81
C LYS A 102 -6.87 2.57 -14.31
N LEU A 103 -7.01 2.75 -13.00
CA LEU A 103 -8.16 3.46 -12.41
C LEU A 103 -8.29 4.89 -12.93
N ILE A 104 -7.17 5.61 -13.10
CA ILE A 104 -7.16 6.96 -13.68
C ILE A 104 -7.65 6.94 -15.13
N ALA A 105 -7.26 5.94 -15.91
CA ALA A 105 -7.69 5.80 -17.29
C ALA A 105 -9.19 5.51 -17.37
N ASP A 106 -9.67 4.53 -16.59
CA ASP A 106 -11.09 4.14 -16.53
C ASP A 106 -11.97 5.35 -16.14
N LEU A 107 -11.59 6.08 -15.08
CA LEU A 107 -12.33 7.28 -14.64
C LEU A 107 -12.34 8.41 -15.69
N ARG A 108 -11.26 8.57 -16.45
CA ARG A 108 -11.22 9.56 -17.54
C ARG A 108 -12.12 9.17 -18.71
N GLU A 109 -12.21 7.88 -19.02
CA GLU A 109 -13.13 7.36 -20.03
C GLU A 109 -14.59 7.60 -19.63
N ASP A 110 -14.90 7.45 -18.35
CA ASP A 110 -16.20 7.76 -17.76
C ASP A 110 -16.50 9.27 -17.63
N GLY A 111 -15.55 10.15 -18.02
CA GLY A 111 -15.73 11.61 -18.04
C GLY A 111 -15.43 12.32 -16.72
N TYR A 112 -14.84 11.62 -15.74
CA TYR A 112 -14.38 12.22 -14.49
C TYR A 112 -13.01 12.91 -14.63
N GLU A 113 -12.68 13.76 -13.66
CA GLU A 113 -11.40 14.43 -13.49
C GLU A 113 -10.66 13.89 -12.25
N PRO A 114 -9.79 12.86 -12.41
CA PRO A 114 -9.02 12.32 -11.30
C PRO A 114 -7.99 13.31 -10.73
N VAL A 115 -8.00 13.47 -9.42
CA VAL A 115 -7.03 14.26 -8.65
C VAL A 115 -6.27 13.32 -7.73
N VAL A 116 -4.97 13.15 -7.98
CA VAL A 116 -4.13 12.18 -7.26
C VAL A 116 -3.53 12.81 -5.99
N TYR A 117 -3.60 12.05 -4.90
CA TYR A 117 -2.98 12.28 -3.61
C TYR A 117 -2.08 11.09 -3.25
N THR A 118 -0.96 11.33 -2.57
CA THR A 118 0.06 10.32 -2.20
C THR A 118 0.46 10.45 -0.75
#